data_AF-A0A533S002-F1
#
_entry.id   AF-A0A533S002-F1
#
_cell.length_a   1.000
_cell.length_b   1.000
_cell.length_c   1.000
_cell.angle_alpha   90.00
_cell.angle_beta   90.00
_cell.angle_gamma   90.00
#
_symmetry.space_group_name_H-M   'P 1'
#
loop_
_entity.id
_entity.type
_entity.pdbx_description
1 polymer ?
#
loop_
_entity_poly.entity_id
_entity_poly.type
_entity_poly.pdbx_seq_one_letter_code
_entity_poly.pdbx_strand_id
1 'polypeptide(L)'
;YLTHVELVSARAEGHFYIYSLHTERLAQMAQSIHTQLATAPAAQAEEGDAFDRKVLRSFTDAEGRITSFPAQEKKFIVILRYALKAFEPGRRYTEKEVNEILSRFNKDTASLRRGFIEYHMMERDPDGRSYWLAENGG
;
A
#
# COMPACT_ATOMS: atom_id res chain seq x y z
N TYR A 1 31.27 24.05 -19.82
CA TYR A 1 30.33 25.01 -20.44
C TYR A 1 29.35 24.22 -21.28
N LEU A 2 28.12 24.02 -20.80
CA LEU A 2 26.90 23.68 -21.55
C LEU A 2 25.73 23.65 -20.54
N THR A 3 25.12 24.82 -20.36
CA THR A 3 23.95 25.08 -19.52
C THR A 3 22.70 24.89 -20.36
N HIS A 4 21.83 23.94 -20.01
CA HIS A 4 20.52 23.85 -20.65
C HIS A 4 19.49 23.14 -19.78
N VAL A 5 18.98 23.81 -18.73
CA VAL A 5 17.56 23.70 -18.32
C VAL A 5 17.17 24.99 -17.60
N GLU A 6 16.48 25.89 -18.30
CA GLU A 6 15.74 27.02 -17.70
C GLU A 6 14.43 26.49 -17.09
N LEU A 7 14.45 25.93 -15.87
CA LEU A 7 13.23 25.56 -15.15
C LEU A 7 13.14 26.10 -13.72
N VAL A 8 14.01 27.06 -13.36
CA VAL A 8 13.95 27.67 -12.04
C VAL A 8 14.18 29.17 -12.15
N SER A 9 13.12 29.96 -11.96
CA SER A 9 13.26 31.34 -11.51
C SER A 9 12.98 31.39 -10.02
N ALA A 10 14.03 31.54 -9.22
CA ALA A 10 13.90 31.86 -7.80
C ALA A 10 13.83 33.39 -7.65
N ARG A 11 12.74 33.89 -7.08
CA ARG A 11 12.72 35.22 -6.43
C ARG A 11 12.57 35.00 -4.94
N ALA A 12 13.50 35.56 -4.17
CA ALA A 12 13.51 35.49 -2.72
C ALA A 12 12.77 36.69 -2.14
N GLU A 13 11.69 36.44 -1.39
CA GLU A 13 11.15 37.36 -0.38
C GLU A 13 10.66 36.53 0.83
N GLY A 14 11.42 36.54 1.93
CA GLY A 14 10.94 36.17 3.27
C GLY A 14 10.63 34.70 3.56
N HIS A 15 10.57 34.35 4.85
CA HIS A 15 10.57 32.99 5.44
C HIS A 15 9.30 32.13 5.21
N PHE A 16 8.64 32.23 4.05
CA PHE A 16 7.51 31.37 3.71
C PHE A 16 7.66 30.82 2.28
N TYR A 17 7.83 29.50 2.16
CA TYR A 17 7.76 28.80 0.88
C TYR A 17 6.29 28.72 0.43
N ILE A 18 5.88 29.57 -0.51
CA ILE A 18 4.60 29.42 -1.21
C ILE A 18 4.82 28.40 -2.35
N TYR A 19 4.29 27.18 -2.18
CA TYR A 19 4.26 26.16 -3.23
C TYR A 19 3.00 26.37 -4.09
N SER A 20 3.16 26.74 -5.37
CA SER A 20 2.07 26.77 -6.34
C SER A 20 1.98 25.42 -7.07
N LEU A 21 0.86 24.71 -6.93
CA LEU A 21 0.59 23.46 -7.64
C LEU A 21 0.20 23.79 -9.10
N HIS A 22 1.03 23.41 -10.07
CA HIS A 22 0.69 23.49 -11.50
C HIS A 22 -0.21 22.30 -11.89
N THR A 23 -1.52 22.49 -11.78
CA THR A 23 -2.58 21.49 -11.97
C THR A 23 -2.61 20.85 -13.37
N GLU A 24 -2.12 21.54 -14.40
CA GLU A 24 -2.16 21.06 -15.79
C GLU A 24 -1.20 19.89 -16.04
N ARG A 25 -0.05 19.86 -15.35
CA ARG A 25 0.96 18.79 -15.49
C ARG A 25 0.50 17.49 -14.84
N LEU A 26 -0.28 17.59 -13.76
CA LEU A 26 -0.89 16.45 -13.08
C LEU A 26 -1.93 15.76 -13.98
N ALA A 27 -2.74 16.52 -14.71
CA ALA A 27 -3.76 15.98 -15.61
C ALA A 27 -3.17 15.17 -16.77
N GLN A 28 -2.05 15.62 -17.35
CA GLN A 28 -1.36 14.90 -18.42
C GLN A 28 -0.72 13.59 -17.94
N MET A 29 -0.18 13.56 -16.72
CA MET A 29 0.33 12.34 -16.09
C MET A 29 -0.80 11.34 -15.78
N ALA A 30 -1.95 11.82 -15.29
CA ALA A 30 -3.11 10.96 -15.02
C ALA A 30 -3.64 10.28 -16.31
N GLN A 31 -3.69 11.00 -17.43
CA GLN A 31 -4.17 10.46 -18.71
C GLN A 31 -3.22 9.44 -19.33
N SER A 32 -1.91 9.63 -19.17
CA SER A 32 -0.90 8.68 -19.69
C SER A 32 -0.86 7.38 -18.88
N ILE A 33 -1.04 7.45 -17.55
CA ILE A 33 -1.22 6.26 -16.70
C ILE A 33 -2.51 5.52 -17.07
N HIS A 34 -3.61 6.23 -17.29
CA HIS A 34 -4.91 5.61 -17.65
C HIS A 34 -4.83 4.79 -18.95
N THR A 35 -4.13 5.30 -19.96
CA THR A 35 -3.97 4.63 -21.25
C THR A 35 -3.11 3.36 -21.14
N GLN A 36 -2.08 3.37 -20.28
CA GLN A 36 -1.21 2.21 -20.05
C GLN A 36 -1.91 1.10 -19.24
N LEU A 37 -2.73 1.47 -18.25
CA LEU A 37 -3.51 0.52 -17.45
C LEU A 37 -4.61 -0.20 -18.26
N ALA A 38 -5.13 0.42 -19.32
CA ALA A 38 -6.19 -0.17 -20.14
C ALA A 38 -5.74 -1.34 -21.04
N THR A 39 -4.44 -1.50 -21.30
CA THR A 39 -3.94 -2.45 -22.32
C THR A 39 -3.29 -3.72 -21.73
N ALA A 40 -2.96 -3.73 -20.43
CA ALA A 40 -2.18 -4.79 -19.79
C ALA A 40 -2.89 -5.80 -18.84
N PRO A 41 -4.23 -5.79 -18.61
CA PRO A 41 -4.77 -6.39 -17.39
C PRO A 41 -4.71 -7.93 -17.32
N ALA A 42 -4.80 -8.65 -18.45
CA ALA A 42 -4.95 -10.11 -18.40
C ALA A 42 -3.63 -10.87 -18.16
N ALA A 43 -2.56 -10.56 -18.89
CA ALA A 43 -1.30 -11.29 -18.77
C ALA A 43 -0.55 -10.98 -17.46
N GLN A 44 -0.65 -9.75 -16.97
CA GLN A 44 -0.03 -9.33 -15.71
C GLN A 44 -0.76 -9.88 -14.48
N ALA A 45 -2.09 -10.03 -14.55
CA ALA A 45 -2.88 -10.64 -13.48
C ALA A 45 -2.58 -12.15 -13.32
N GLU A 46 -2.47 -12.88 -14.43
CA GLU A 46 -2.13 -14.32 -14.44
C GLU A 46 -0.76 -14.61 -13.80
N GLU A 47 0.27 -13.82 -14.14
CA GLU A 47 1.60 -13.92 -13.53
C GLU A 47 1.62 -13.50 -12.06
N GLY A 48 0.90 -12.42 -11.72
CA GLY A 48 0.74 -11.96 -10.33
C GLY A 48 0.12 -13.05 -9.45
N ASP A 49 -0.94 -13.69 -9.93
CA ASP A 49 -1.64 -14.77 -9.24
C ASP A 49 -0.75 -16.01 -9.04
N ALA A 50 0.09 -16.35 -10.02
CA ALA A 50 1.03 -17.46 -9.90
C ALA A 50 2.14 -17.18 -8.87
N PHE A 51 2.68 -15.96 -8.87
CA PHE A 51 3.65 -15.51 -7.88
C PHE A 51 3.05 -15.51 -6.48
N ASP A 52 1.87 -14.93 -6.30
CA ASP A 52 1.15 -14.82 -5.03
C ASP A 52 0.93 -16.21 -4.42
N ARG A 53 0.42 -17.16 -5.20
CA ARG A 53 0.23 -18.56 -4.75
C ARG A 53 1.53 -19.20 -4.29
N LYS A 54 2.64 -18.96 -5.00
CA LYS A 54 3.94 -19.51 -4.62
C LYS A 54 4.43 -18.91 -3.30
N VAL A 55 4.27 -17.61 -3.11
CA VAL A 55 4.63 -16.93 -1.87
C VAL A 55 3.78 -17.45 -0.72
N LEU A 56 2.46 -17.50 -0.86
CA LEU A 56 1.58 -18.01 0.20
C LEU A 56 1.98 -19.44 0.60
N ARG A 57 2.17 -20.35 -0.37
CA ARG A 57 2.61 -21.72 -0.08
C ARG A 57 3.94 -21.81 0.69
N SER A 58 4.84 -20.84 0.52
CA SER A 58 6.14 -20.84 1.21
C SER A 58 6.10 -20.21 2.61
N PHE A 59 5.13 -19.33 2.88
CA PHE A 59 5.10 -18.50 4.09
C PHE A 59 3.86 -18.72 4.95
N THR A 60 2.92 -19.57 4.52
CA THR A 60 1.77 -20.01 5.33
C THR A 60 1.80 -21.52 5.58
N ASP A 61 1.24 -21.95 6.70
CA ASP A 61 1.02 -23.37 7.01
C ASP A 61 -0.29 -23.91 6.39
N ALA A 62 -0.57 -25.18 6.63
CA ALA A 62 -1.79 -25.84 6.14
C ALA A 62 -3.08 -25.26 6.74
N GLU A 63 -2.98 -24.61 7.89
CA GLU A 63 -4.08 -23.93 8.57
C GLU A 63 -4.24 -22.45 8.15
N GLY A 64 -3.38 -21.96 7.25
CA GLY A 64 -3.40 -20.58 6.76
C GLY A 64 -2.71 -19.56 7.69
N ARG A 65 -1.93 -20.01 8.66
CA ARG A 65 -1.15 -19.12 9.54
C ARG A 65 0.16 -18.75 8.88
N ILE A 66 0.55 -17.49 9.01
CA ILE A 66 1.82 -16.96 8.53
C ILE A 66 2.93 -17.51 9.42
N THR A 67 3.84 -18.29 8.85
CA THR A 67 4.94 -18.93 9.60
C THR A 67 6.16 -18.02 9.74
N SER A 68 6.38 -17.15 8.76
CA SER A 68 7.49 -16.19 8.75
C SER A 68 7.18 -14.99 7.87
N PHE A 69 7.80 -13.85 8.17
CA PHE A 69 7.68 -12.64 7.35
C PHE A 69 8.82 -12.58 6.32
N PRO A 70 8.52 -12.52 5.01
CA PRO A 70 9.54 -12.39 3.98
C PRO A 70 10.32 -11.07 4.13
N ALA A 71 11.65 -11.12 3.98
CA ALA A 71 12.48 -9.91 3.92
C ALA A 71 12.32 -9.12 2.60
N GLN A 72 11.83 -9.79 1.54
CA GLN A 72 11.61 -9.16 0.25
C GLN A 72 10.24 -8.50 0.24
N GLU A 73 10.22 -7.18 0.06
CA GLU A 73 9.03 -6.32 0.05
C GLU A 73 7.88 -6.87 -0.82
N LYS A 74 8.15 -7.23 -2.08
CA LYS A 74 7.11 -7.80 -2.97
C LYS A 74 6.42 -9.03 -2.39
N LYS A 75 7.16 -9.89 -1.67
CA LYS A 75 6.58 -11.08 -1.02
C LYS A 75 5.82 -10.69 0.24
N PHE A 76 6.33 -9.73 1.00
CA PHE A 76 5.67 -9.23 2.20
C PHE A 76 4.31 -8.60 1.87
N ILE A 77 4.21 -7.82 0.79
CA ILE A 77 2.94 -7.26 0.29
C ILE A 77 1.92 -8.36 -0.02
N VAL A 78 2.33 -9.51 -0.56
CA VAL A 78 1.43 -10.65 -0.80
C VAL A 78 0.86 -11.18 0.51
N ILE A 79 1.71 -11.32 1.53
CA ILE A 79 1.30 -11.78 2.86
C ILE A 79 0.33 -10.79 3.51
N LEU A 80 0.61 -9.49 3.40
CA LEU A 80 -0.30 -8.44 3.87
C LEU A 80 -1.63 -8.52 3.14
N ARG A 81 -1.66 -8.58 1.80
CA ARG A 81 -2.90 -8.72 1.03
C ARG A 81 -3.70 -9.96 1.42
N TYR A 82 -3.04 -11.07 1.71
CA TYR A 82 -3.71 -12.28 2.19
C TYR A 82 -4.39 -12.08 3.55
N ALA A 83 -3.69 -11.50 4.52
CA ALA A 83 -4.27 -11.19 5.83
C ALA A 83 -5.34 -10.09 5.77
N LEU A 84 -5.20 -9.13 4.84
CA LEU A 84 -6.14 -8.02 4.65
C LEU A 84 -7.53 -8.50 4.23
N LYS A 85 -7.63 -9.65 3.55
CA LYS A 85 -8.91 -10.28 3.16
C LYS A 85 -9.80 -10.66 4.34
N ALA A 86 -9.27 -10.68 5.57
CA ALA A 86 -10.05 -10.92 6.77
C ALA A 86 -10.84 -9.70 7.26
N PHE A 87 -10.62 -8.52 6.65
CA PHE A 87 -11.28 -7.27 7.02
C PHE A 87 -12.35 -6.87 5.99
N GLU A 88 -13.40 -6.24 6.47
CA GLU A 88 -14.54 -5.80 5.69
C GLU A 88 -14.37 -4.32 5.29
N PRO A 89 -14.58 -3.97 4.00
CA PRO A 89 -14.59 -2.58 3.56
C PRO A 89 -15.69 -1.76 4.26
N GLY A 90 -15.39 -0.47 4.52
CA GLY A 90 -16.34 0.45 5.14
C GLY A 90 -16.56 0.24 6.65
N ARG A 91 -15.92 -0.76 7.26
CA ARG A 91 -16.00 -1.02 8.70
C ARG A 91 -14.79 -0.44 9.44
N ARG A 92 -15.06 0.17 10.60
CA ARG A 92 -14.03 0.54 11.58
C ARG A 92 -13.87 -0.58 12.61
N TYR A 93 -12.63 -0.88 12.93
CA TYR A 93 -12.22 -1.89 13.90
C TYR A 93 -11.41 -1.23 15.02
N THR A 94 -11.67 -1.62 16.25
CA THR A 94 -10.80 -1.28 17.37
C THR A 94 -9.46 -2.01 17.26
N GLU A 95 -8.41 -1.51 17.91
CA GLU A 95 -7.13 -2.25 17.99
C GLU A 95 -7.31 -3.69 18.51
N LYS A 96 -8.23 -3.88 19.46
CA LYS A 96 -8.52 -5.20 20.02
C LYS A 96 -9.10 -6.14 18.97
N GLU A 97 -10.10 -5.69 18.21
CA GLU A 97 -10.68 -6.49 17.12
C GLU A 97 -9.65 -6.81 16.03
N VAL A 98 -8.82 -5.83 15.64
CA VAL A 98 -7.73 -6.07 14.69
C VAL A 98 -6.77 -7.12 15.22
N ASN A 99 -6.35 -7.04 16.47
CA ASN A 99 -5.47 -8.03 17.08
C ASN A 99 -6.13 -9.42 17.15
N GLU A 100 -7.41 -9.51 17.51
CA GLU A 100 -8.15 -10.77 17.53
C GLU A 100 -8.21 -11.41 16.14
N ILE A 101 -8.50 -10.63 15.10
CA ILE A 101 -8.51 -11.11 13.71
C ILE A 101 -7.10 -11.58 13.30
N LEU A 102 -6.07 -10.76 13.55
CA LEU A 102 -4.69 -11.06 13.15
C LEU A 102 -4.05 -12.20 13.93
N SER A 103 -4.48 -12.45 15.16
CA SER A 103 -3.98 -13.54 16.00
C SER A 103 -4.20 -14.92 15.37
N ARG A 104 -5.19 -15.03 14.47
CA ARG A 104 -5.45 -16.23 13.68
C ARG A 104 -4.39 -16.46 12.61
N PHE A 105 -3.72 -15.41 12.15
CA PHE A 105 -2.68 -15.48 11.13
C PHE A 105 -1.28 -15.56 11.75
N ASN A 106 -0.96 -14.74 12.74
CA ASN A 106 0.33 -14.77 13.42
C ASN A 106 0.21 -14.18 14.84
N LYS A 107 1.04 -14.65 15.78
CA LYS A 107 1.11 -14.11 17.14
C LYS A 107 1.67 -12.69 17.17
N ASP A 108 2.56 -12.35 16.24
CA ASP A 108 3.07 -11.00 16.04
C ASP A 108 2.08 -10.17 15.20
N THR A 109 0.96 -9.81 15.82
CA THR A 109 -0.06 -8.95 15.20
C THR A 109 0.45 -7.52 14.98
N ALA A 110 1.45 -7.08 15.75
CA ALA A 110 2.02 -5.74 15.66
C ALA A 110 2.78 -5.55 14.34
N SER A 111 3.53 -6.54 13.88
CA SER A 111 4.23 -6.47 12.58
C SER A 111 3.26 -6.40 11.40
N LEU A 112 2.15 -7.16 11.45
CA LEU A 112 1.09 -7.06 10.43
C LEU A 112 0.42 -5.69 10.42
N ARG A 113 0.04 -5.17 11.60
CA ARG A 113 -0.55 -3.83 11.72
C ARG A 113 0.37 -2.75 11.19
N ARG A 114 1.66 -2.78 11.55
CA ARG A 114 2.66 -1.83 11.03
C ARG A 114 2.74 -1.91 9.51
N GLY A 115 2.82 -3.11 8.95
CA GLY A 115 2.80 -3.32 7.51
C GLY A 115 1.56 -2.72 6.84
N PHE A 116 0.36 -2.93 7.39
CA PHE A 116 -0.85 -2.36 6.80
C PHE A 116 -0.84 -0.83 6.74
N ILE A 117 -0.32 -0.16 7.77
CA ILE A 117 -0.20 1.30 7.79
C ILE A 117 0.91 1.78 6.85
N GLU A 118 2.09 1.14 6.90
CA GLU A 118 3.26 1.48 6.08
C GLU A 118 2.99 1.35 4.59
N TYR A 119 2.23 0.33 4.19
CA TYR A 119 1.83 0.11 2.80
C TYR A 119 0.48 0.73 2.45
N HIS A 120 -0.05 1.62 3.29
CA HIS A 120 -1.31 2.35 3.06
C HIS A 120 -2.51 1.44 2.74
N MET A 121 -2.53 0.21 3.26
CA MET A 121 -3.64 -0.75 3.11
C MET A 121 -4.72 -0.53 4.17
N MET A 122 -4.32 -0.01 5.34
CA MET A 122 -5.22 0.45 6.39
C MET A 122 -4.83 1.85 6.82
N GLU A 123 -5.83 2.57 7.32
CA GLU A 123 -5.65 3.80 8.05
C GLU A 123 -5.95 3.57 9.53
N ARG A 124 -5.43 4.46 10.36
CA ARG A 124 -5.72 4.47 11.80
C ARG A 124 -6.00 5.88 12.28
N ASP A 125 -6.81 5.95 13.32
CA ASP A 125 -7.05 7.19 14.05
C ASP A 125 -5.74 7.71 14.69
N PRO A 126 -5.52 9.03 14.86
CA PRO A 126 -4.32 9.57 15.50
C PRO A 126 -4.08 9.03 16.91
N ASP A 127 -5.17 8.74 17.64
CA ASP A 127 -5.14 8.14 18.97
C ASP A 127 -4.85 6.62 18.94
N GLY A 128 -4.75 6.01 17.76
CA GLY A 128 -4.46 4.59 17.55
C GLY A 128 -5.58 3.63 17.94
N ARG A 129 -6.76 4.16 18.31
CA ARG A 129 -7.88 3.37 18.86
C ARG A 129 -8.69 2.63 17.80
N SER A 130 -8.75 3.18 16.60
CA SER A 130 -9.55 2.67 15.49
C SER A 130 -8.71 2.50 14.23
N TYR A 131 -9.03 1.47 13.46
CA TYR A 131 -8.41 1.11 12.19
C TYR A 131 -9.52 0.86 11.16
N TRP A 132 -9.26 1.17 9.88
CA TRP A 132 -10.16 0.85 8.77
C TRP A 132 -9.36 0.56 7.51
N LEU A 133 -9.96 -0.16 6.56
CA LEU A 133 -9.37 -0.36 5.24
C LEU A 133 -9.29 1.00 4.51
N ALA A 134 -8.14 1.27 3.88
CA ALA A 134 -7.97 2.48 3.09
C ALA A 134 -8.85 2.41 1.82
N GLU A 135 -9.49 3.52 1.45
CA GLU A 135 -10.44 3.55 0.31
C GLU A 135 -9.75 3.40 -1.06
N ASN A 136 -8.42 3.48 -1.13
CA ASN A 136 -7.63 3.38 -2.37
C ASN A 136 -7.02 1.99 -2.64
N GLY A 137 -7.39 0.95 -1.89
CA GLY A 137 -6.81 -0.39 -1.99
C GLY A 137 -7.50 -1.36 -2.96
N GLY A 138 -7.97 -0.88 -4.11
CA GLY A 138 -8.63 -1.67 -5.17
C GLY A 138 -7.73 -1.99 -6.35
#